data_AF-A0A968X1L7-F1
#
_entry.id   AF-A0A968X1L7-F1
#
_cell.length_a   1.000
_cell.length_b   1.000
_cell.length_c   1.000
_cell.angle_alpha   90.00
_cell.angle_beta   90.00
_cell.angle_gamma   90.00
#
_symmetry.space_group_name_H-M   'P 1'
#
loop_
_entity.id
_entity.type
_entity.pdbx_description
1 polymer ?
#
loop_
_entity_poly.entity_id
_entity_poly.type
_entity_poly.pdbx_seq_one_letter_code
_entity_poly.pdbx_strand_id
1 'polypeptide(L)'
;MLGRELFDRAVKLGPEADVIHAIIDQCGPDHFTLLLPYIQRLTQLTPEDPSAWIIFGIALGTDQQTAAAQKALREAAQLARKQGNHDVAQQADEMHKMVSDPMFALVMQTMPFMNELGGMGGMDMADPFDDFDDDEDLGDFYDLFRPVRRKRRKR
;
A
#
# COMPACT_ATOMS: atom_id res chain seq x y z
N MET A 1 19.37 -9.70 10.80
CA MET A 1 18.38 -9.67 11.90
C MET A 1 18.33 -8.33 12.65
N LEU A 2 19.38 -7.52 12.64
CA LEU A 2 19.42 -6.23 13.37
C LEU A 2 18.33 -5.22 12.95
N GLY A 3 17.97 -5.15 11.66
CA GLY A 3 16.99 -4.15 11.17
C GLY A 3 15.60 -4.27 11.80
N ARG A 4 15.05 -5.47 11.91
CA ARG A 4 13.73 -5.71 12.49
C ARG A 4 13.66 -5.33 13.98
N GLU A 5 14.71 -5.67 14.74
CA GLU A 5 14.79 -5.32 16.16
C GLU A 5 14.87 -3.79 16.37
N LEU A 6 15.54 -3.07 15.47
CA LEU A 6 15.60 -1.61 15.52
C LEU A 6 14.23 -0.99 15.22
N PHE A 7 13.52 -1.49 14.20
CA PHE A 7 12.16 -1.03 13.90
C PHE A 7 11.18 -1.33 15.04
N ASP A 8 11.25 -2.53 15.62
CA ASP A 8 10.42 -2.90 16.78
C ASP A 8 10.68 -2.02 18.01
N ARG A 9 11.93 -1.54 18.19
CA ARG A 9 12.26 -0.57 19.24
C ARG A 9 11.76 0.82 18.89
N ALA A 10 11.96 1.28 17.66
CA ALA A 10 11.52 2.59 17.21
C ALA A 10 10.00 2.76 17.40
N VAL A 11 9.22 1.77 16.99
CA VAL A 11 7.76 1.77 17.13
C VAL A 11 7.31 1.94 18.59
N LYS A 12 8.09 1.50 19.57
CA LYS A 12 7.77 1.66 21.01
C LYS A 12 8.06 3.06 21.56
N LEU A 13 8.75 3.92 20.82
CA LEU A 13 9.21 5.24 21.30
C LEU A 13 8.25 6.39 20.97
N GLY A 14 7.25 6.17 20.11
CA GLY A 14 6.33 7.23 19.67
C GLY A 14 4.96 6.71 19.24
N PRO A 15 4.12 7.58 18.65
CA PRO A 15 2.88 7.16 18.02
C PRO A 15 3.18 6.15 16.91
N GLU A 16 2.66 4.93 17.05
CA GLU A 16 3.04 3.79 16.22
C GLU A 16 2.88 4.07 14.71
N ALA A 17 1.77 4.71 14.30
CA ALA A 17 1.51 5.04 12.91
C ALA A 17 2.55 6.02 12.32
N ASP A 18 2.83 7.12 13.03
CA ASP A 18 3.80 8.14 12.59
C ASP A 18 5.21 7.56 12.46
N VAL A 19 5.61 6.71 13.40
CA VAL A 19 6.92 6.05 13.36
C VAL A 19 7.01 5.07 12.20
N ILE A 20 5.94 4.31 11.94
CA ILE A 20 5.92 3.39 10.79
C ILE A 20 6.01 4.16 9.47
N HIS A 21 5.27 5.27 9.31
CA HIS A 21 5.40 6.16 8.15
C HIS A 21 6.84 6.62 7.97
N ALA A 22 7.47 7.13 9.03
CA ALA A 22 8.85 7.60 8.96
C ALA A 22 9.85 6.48 8.57
N ILE A 23 9.63 5.24 9.03
CA ILE A 23 10.46 4.10 8.63
C ILE A 23 10.29 3.80 7.14
N ILE A 24 9.05 3.80 6.64
CA ILE A 24 8.74 3.56 5.22
C ILE A 24 9.41 4.63 4.34
N ASP A 25 9.24 5.90 4.69
CA ASP A 25 9.80 7.03 3.94
C ASP A 25 11.33 6.99 3.89
N GLN A 26 11.99 6.60 4.99
CA GLN A 26 13.46 6.56 5.05
C GLN A 26 14.06 5.35 4.34
N CYS A 27 13.38 4.21 4.36
CA CYS A 27 13.90 2.96 3.79
C CYS A 27 13.54 2.81 2.31
N GLY A 28 12.43 3.41 1.87
CA GLY A 28 11.97 3.38 0.49
C GLY A 28 11.54 2.00 -0.03
N PRO A 29 11.23 1.92 -1.34
CA PRO A 29 10.68 0.72 -1.98
C PRO A 29 11.56 -0.52 -1.92
N ASP A 30 12.89 -0.35 -1.94
CA ASP A 30 13.88 -1.44 -1.92
C ASP A 30 13.74 -2.36 -0.70
N HIS A 31 13.13 -1.86 0.37
CA HIS A 31 12.96 -2.57 1.64
C HIS A 31 11.52 -3.02 1.89
N PHE A 32 10.61 -2.91 0.92
CA PHE A 32 9.20 -3.24 1.13
C PHE A 32 8.95 -4.68 1.57
N THR A 33 9.73 -5.66 1.10
CA THR A 33 9.64 -7.03 1.60
C THR A 33 9.94 -7.13 3.10
N LEU A 34 10.93 -6.38 3.60
CA LEU A 34 11.23 -6.32 5.03
C LEU A 34 10.17 -5.54 5.82
N LEU A 35 9.62 -4.49 5.21
CA LEU A 35 8.68 -3.57 5.83
C LEU A 35 7.22 -4.03 5.77
N LEU A 36 6.89 -5.02 4.95
CA LEU A 36 5.54 -5.52 4.76
C LEU A 36 4.73 -5.74 6.07
N PRO A 37 5.28 -6.35 7.14
CA PRO A 37 4.53 -6.47 8.40
C PRO A 37 4.22 -5.13 9.07
N TYR A 38 5.08 -4.12 8.91
CA TYR A 38 4.86 -2.77 9.44
C TYR A 38 3.87 -2.00 8.57
N ILE A 39 3.96 -2.13 7.25
CA ILE A 39 3.01 -1.52 6.30
C ILE A 39 1.60 -2.11 6.51
N GLN A 40 1.48 -3.43 6.69
CA GLN A 40 0.21 -4.06 7.05
C GLN A 40 -0.29 -3.58 8.43
N ARG A 41 0.61 -3.32 9.37
CA ARG A 41 0.25 -2.78 10.68
C ARG A 41 -0.27 -1.35 10.55
N LEU A 42 0.32 -0.55 9.66
CA LEU A 42 -0.12 0.81 9.38
C LEU A 42 -1.57 0.85 8.90
N THR A 43 -1.95 0.02 7.92
CA THR A 43 -3.35 -0.04 7.43
C THR A 43 -4.36 -0.47 8.50
N GLN A 44 -3.92 -1.15 9.56
CA GLN A 44 -4.77 -1.47 10.72
C GLN A 44 -4.94 -0.29 11.68
N LEU A 45 -3.94 0.58 11.76
CA LEU A 45 -3.93 1.75 12.63
C LEU A 45 -4.64 2.95 11.98
N THR A 46 -4.53 3.06 10.66
CA THR A 46 -5.13 4.13 9.85
C THR A 46 -6.00 3.53 8.73
N PRO A 47 -7.07 2.78 9.06
CA PRO A 47 -7.87 2.09 8.05
C PRO A 47 -8.58 3.05 7.08
N GLU A 48 -8.77 4.31 7.48
CA GLU A 48 -9.31 5.37 6.64
C GLU A 48 -8.26 6.11 5.78
N ASP A 49 -6.96 5.84 5.91
CA ASP A 49 -5.95 6.53 5.10
C ASP A 49 -5.72 5.80 3.76
N PRO A 50 -6.15 6.36 2.61
CA PRO A 50 -5.93 5.72 1.32
C PRO A 50 -4.44 5.58 0.98
N SER A 51 -3.57 6.46 1.47
CA SER A 51 -2.13 6.43 1.20
C SER A 51 -1.48 5.19 1.81
N ALA A 52 -1.86 4.83 3.04
CA ALA A 52 -1.43 3.59 3.69
C ALA A 52 -1.82 2.35 2.87
N TRP A 53 -3.02 2.34 2.28
CA TRP A 53 -3.48 1.25 1.40
C TRP A 53 -2.72 1.20 0.07
N ILE A 54 -2.36 2.34 -0.52
CA ILE A 54 -1.51 2.39 -1.72
C ILE A 54 -0.15 1.76 -1.44
N ILE A 55 0.52 2.21 -0.38
CA ILE A 55 1.84 1.69 0.01
C ILE A 55 1.75 0.18 0.27
N PHE A 56 0.69 -0.29 0.92
CA PHE A 56 0.48 -1.72 1.14
C PHE A 56 0.29 -2.50 -0.16
N GLY A 57 -0.48 -1.96 -1.10
CA GLY A 57 -0.66 -2.53 -2.42
C GLY A 57 0.65 -2.66 -3.19
N ILE A 58 1.45 -1.58 -3.22
CA ILE A 58 2.76 -1.58 -3.89
C ILE A 58 3.68 -2.62 -3.25
N ALA A 59 3.76 -2.65 -1.91
CA ALA A 59 4.61 -3.60 -1.19
C ALA A 59 4.21 -5.07 -1.46
N LEU A 60 2.90 -5.37 -1.50
CA LEU A 60 2.39 -6.68 -1.89
C LEU A 60 2.75 -7.03 -3.34
N GLY A 61 2.67 -6.05 -4.25
CA GLY A 61 3.06 -6.22 -5.65
C GLY A 61 4.54 -6.54 -5.83
N THR A 62 5.41 -5.84 -5.09
CA THR A 62 6.85 -6.11 -5.06
C THR A 62 7.16 -7.51 -4.51
N ASP A 63 6.36 -7.97 -3.55
CA ASP A 63 6.41 -9.34 -3.00
C ASP A 63 5.69 -10.38 -3.88
N GLN A 64 5.30 -10.01 -5.10
CA GLN A 64 4.61 -10.86 -6.09
C GLN A 64 3.24 -11.41 -5.64
N GLN A 65 2.62 -10.78 -4.63
CA GLN A 65 1.26 -11.08 -4.19
C GLN A 65 0.22 -10.26 -4.98
N THR A 66 0.26 -10.36 -6.31
CA THR A 66 -0.48 -9.49 -7.25
C THR A 66 -1.97 -9.37 -6.93
N ALA A 67 -2.67 -10.47 -6.65
CA ALA A 67 -4.10 -10.43 -6.34
C ALA A 67 -4.41 -9.66 -5.04
N ALA A 68 -3.56 -9.81 -4.02
CA ALA A 68 -3.70 -9.07 -2.77
C ALA A 68 -3.36 -7.58 -2.97
N ALA A 69 -2.37 -7.29 -3.81
CA ALA A 69 -1.97 -5.94 -4.16
C ALA A 69 -3.08 -5.17 -4.87
N GLN A 70 -3.65 -5.75 -5.93
CA GLN A 70 -4.80 -5.18 -6.65
C GLN A 70 -5.95 -4.88 -5.69
N LYS A 71 -6.26 -5.81 -4.78
CA LYS A 71 -7.31 -5.59 -3.79
C LYS A 71 -7.02 -4.39 -2.87
N ALA A 72 -5.80 -4.29 -2.34
CA ALA A 72 -5.41 -3.16 -1.49
C ALA A 72 -5.50 -1.82 -2.23
N LEU A 73 -5.09 -1.78 -3.51
CA LEU A 73 -5.15 -0.58 -4.34
C LEU A 73 -6.59 -0.18 -4.68
N ARG A 74 -7.47 -1.17 -4.91
CA ARG A 74 -8.90 -0.92 -5.09
C ARG A 74 -9.53 -0.29 -3.84
N GLU A 75 -9.18 -0.78 -2.65
CA GLU A 75 -9.63 -0.19 -1.38
C GLU A 75 -9.13 1.24 -1.22
N ALA A 76 -7.86 1.50 -1.55
CA ALA A 76 -7.30 2.85 -1.54
C ALA A 76 -8.10 3.80 -2.45
N ALA A 77 -8.36 3.39 -3.69
CA ALA A 77 -9.11 4.19 -4.65
C ALA A 77 -10.52 4.50 -4.13
N GLN A 78 -11.22 3.50 -3.57
CA GLN A 78 -12.56 3.68 -3.00
C GLN A 78 -12.56 4.64 -1.80
N LEU A 79 -11.60 4.51 -0.88
CA LEU A 79 -11.46 5.40 0.27
C LEU A 79 -11.18 6.83 -0.17
N ALA A 80 -10.24 7.02 -1.11
CA ALA A 80 -9.89 8.33 -1.65
C ALA A 80 -11.09 9.01 -2.32
N ARG A 81 -11.86 8.29 -3.15
CA ARG A 81 -13.11 8.83 -3.75
C ARG A 81 -14.14 9.23 -2.70
N LYS A 82 -14.33 8.42 -1.64
CA LYS A 82 -15.25 8.75 -0.53
C LYS A 82 -14.84 10.03 0.21
N GLN A 83 -13.55 10.34 0.23
CA GLN A 83 -12.99 11.54 0.85
C GLN A 83 -12.96 12.75 -0.10
N GLY A 84 -13.35 12.57 -1.37
CA GLY A 84 -13.25 13.61 -2.40
C GLY A 84 -11.83 13.86 -2.88
N ASN A 85 -10.88 12.96 -2.58
CA ASN A 85 -9.50 13.05 -3.01
C ASN A 85 -9.30 12.31 -4.34
N HIS A 86 -9.67 12.97 -5.44
CA HIS A 86 -9.64 12.37 -6.77
C HIS A 86 -8.23 12.05 -7.26
N ASP A 87 -7.24 12.88 -6.90
CA ASP A 87 -5.84 12.67 -7.32
C ASP A 87 -5.28 11.37 -6.73
N VAL A 88 -5.52 11.12 -5.44
CA VAL A 88 -5.09 9.87 -4.78
C VAL A 88 -5.88 8.67 -5.29
N ALA A 89 -7.16 8.86 -5.66
CA ALA A 89 -7.94 7.79 -6.26
C ALA A 89 -7.36 7.37 -7.62
N GLN A 90 -7.03 8.34 -8.48
CA GLN A 90 -6.41 8.09 -9.77
C GLN A 90 -5.06 7.40 -9.60
N GLN A 91 -4.21 7.89 -8.68
CA GLN A 91 -2.93 7.24 -8.37
C GLN A 91 -3.10 5.77 -7.98
N ALA A 92 -4.11 5.46 -7.14
CA ALA A 92 -4.40 4.09 -6.74
C ALA A 92 -4.85 3.22 -7.92
N ASP A 93 -5.67 3.75 -8.83
CA ASP A 93 -6.11 3.04 -10.04
C ASP A 93 -4.93 2.79 -11.01
N GLU A 94 -4.04 3.77 -11.21
CA GLU A 94 -2.83 3.63 -12.02
C GLU A 94 -1.91 2.54 -11.46
N MET A 95 -1.68 2.57 -10.16
CA MET A 95 -0.91 1.52 -9.49
C MET A 95 -1.59 0.15 -9.59
N HIS A 96 -2.93 0.09 -9.52
CA HIS A 96 -3.69 -1.15 -9.70
C HIS A 96 -3.46 -1.75 -11.08
N LYS A 97 -3.48 -0.93 -12.14
CA LYS A 97 -3.13 -1.37 -13.49
C LYS A 97 -1.68 -1.86 -13.53
N MET A 98 -0.75 -1.07 -12.99
CA MET A 98 0.68 -1.38 -13.04
C MET A 98 1.06 -2.68 -12.32
N VAL A 99 0.47 -2.96 -11.14
CA VAL A 99 0.78 -4.17 -10.37
C VAL A 99 0.30 -5.46 -11.05
N SER A 100 -0.60 -5.32 -12.02
CA SER A 100 -1.08 -6.44 -12.84
C SER A 100 -0.03 -6.87 -13.88
N ASP A 101 0.96 -6.03 -14.17
CA ASP A 101 2.03 -6.35 -15.10
C ASP A 101 3.00 -7.39 -14.47
N PRO A 102 3.30 -8.51 -15.15
CA PRO A 102 4.29 -9.49 -14.69
C PRO A 102 5.68 -8.90 -14.41
N MET A 103 6.01 -7.78 -15.04
CA MET A 103 7.28 -7.07 -14.88
C MET A 103 7.24 -6.09 -13.72
N PHE A 104 6.11 -5.85 -13.06
CA PHE A 104 5.99 -4.87 -11.97
C PHE A 104 7.06 -5.02 -10.90
N ALA A 105 7.22 -6.23 -10.36
CA ALA A 105 8.21 -6.48 -9.31
C ALA A 105 9.65 -6.22 -9.80
N LEU A 106 9.95 -6.57 -11.05
CA LEU A 106 11.26 -6.30 -11.65
C LEU A 106 11.47 -4.80 -11.87
N VAL A 107 10.47 -4.10 -12.41
CA VAL A 107 10.52 -2.65 -12.64
C VAL A 107 10.73 -1.92 -11.31
N MET A 108 9.98 -2.29 -10.27
CA MET A 108 10.13 -1.69 -8.94
C MET A 108 11.51 -1.94 -8.32
N GLN A 109 12.12 -3.11 -8.52
CA GLN A 109 13.47 -3.41 -8.03
C GLN A 109 14.58 -2.76 -8.86
N THR A 110 14.30 -2.44 -10.12
CA THR A 110 15.29 -1.93 -11.09
C THR A 110 15.12 -0.44 -11.38
N MET A 111 14.21 0.25 -10.69
CA MET A 111 14.09 1.71 -10.70
C MET A 111 14.89 2.31 -9.53
N PRO A 112 16.21 2.56 -9.67
CA PRO A 112 16.98 3.29 -8.65
C PRO A 112 16.61 4.78 -8.57
N PHE A 113 15.58 5.24 -9.29
CA PHE A 113 15.34 6.66 -9.58
C PHE A 113 14.18 7.32 -8.82
N MET A 114 13.27 6.60 -8.14
CA MET A 114 12.16 7.28 -7.45
C MET A 114 12.57 7.98 -6.14
N ASN A 115 13.69 7.59 -5.50
CA ASN A 115 14.17 8.27 -4.28
C ASN A 115 14.84 9.64 -4.55
N GLU A 116 15.24 9.96 -5.79
CA GLU A 116 15.78 11.28 -6.17
C GLU A 116 14.76 12.20 -6.88
N LEU A 117 13.53 11.72 -7.12
CA LEU A 117 12.50 12.43 -7.90
C LEU A 117 11.52 13.25 -7.06
N GLY A 118 11.91 13.66 -5.84
CA GLY A 118 11.27 14.79 -5.14
C GLY A 118 11.44 16.16 -5.85
N GLY A 119 11.93 16.17 -7.09
CA GLY A 119 12.19 17.35 -7.92
C GLY A 119 11.69 17.27 -9.38
N MET A 120 10.86 16.30 -9.78
CA MET A 120 10.22 16.32 -11.10
C MET A 120 8.75 16.75 -11.00
N GLY A 121 8.54 18.06 -10.93
CA GLY A 121 7.33 18.64 -11.48
C GLY A 121 7.38 18.53 -13.01
N GLY A 122 6.44 17.80 -13.61
CA GLY A 122 6.08 17.96 -15.01
C GLY A 122 6.73 17.03 -16.03
N MET A 123 6.54 15.72 -15.91
CA MET A 123 6.44 14.88 -17.10
C MET A 123 5.00 14.44 -17.28
N ASP A 124 4.32 15.05 -18.25
CA ASP A 124 3.09 14.52 -18.85
C ASP A 124 3.42 13.15 -19.44
N MET A 125 3.17 12.09 -18.66
CA MET A 125 3.06 10.74 -19.19
C MET A 125 1.73 10.67 -19.94
N ALA A 126 1.81 10.75 -21.27
CA ALA A 126 0.69 10.34 -22.12
C ALA A 126 0.37 8.87 -21.81
N ASP A 127 -0.81 8.62 -21.25
CA ASP A 127 -1.28 7.33 -20.75
C ASP A 127 -1.42 6.31 -21.91
N PRO A 128 -0.60 5.25 -21.99
CA PRO A 128 -0.69 4.27 -23.07
C PRO A 128 -1.82 3.24 -22.89
N PHE A 129 -2.63 3.32 -21.82
CA PHE A 129 -3.49 2.21 -21.37
C PHE A 129 -4.95 2.61 -21.12
N ASP A 130 -5.55 3.33 -22.08
CA ASP A 130 -6.94 3.83 -22.04
C ASP A 130 -8.00 2.83 -22.56
N ASP A 131 -7.69 1.53 -22.70
CA ASP A 131 -8.54 0.56 -23.46
C ASP A 131 -8.96 -0.73 -22.69
N PHE A 132 -8.95 -0.76 -21.35
CA PHE A 132 -9.44 -1.93 -20.60
C PHE A 132 -10.54 -1.57 -19.59
N ASP A 133 -11.78 -1.58 -20.09
CA ASP A 133 -13.01 -1.70 -19.29
C ASP A 133 -13.25 -3.19 -18.99
N ASP A 134 -13.09 -3.62 -17.74
CA ASP A 134 -13.63 -4.90 -17.26
C ASP A 134 -14.24 -4.72 -15.86
N ASP A 135 -15.56 -4.53 -15.86
CA ASP A 135 -16.45 -4.57 -14.70
C ASP A 135 -16.63 -6.02 -14.24
N GLU A 136 -15.91 -6.46 -13.19
CA GLU A 136 -16.30 -7.64 -12.42
C GLU A 136 -16.67 -7.28 -10.97
N ASP A 137 -17.98 -7.39 -10.74
CA ASP A 137 -18.71 -7.28 -9.49
C ASP A 137 -18.35 -8.44 -8.53
N LEU A 138 -17.76 -8.14 -7.38
CA LEU A 138 -17.39 -9.11 -6.34
C LEU A 138 -17.75 -8.56 -4.94
N GLY A 139 -19.05 -8.43 -4.70
CA GLY A 139 -19.64 -7.87 -3.48
C GLY A 139 -19.48 -8.64 -2.17
N ASP A 140 -18.89 -9.84 -2.13
CA ASP A 140 -19.13 -10.77 -1.01
C ASP A 140 -17.90 -11.19 -0.16
N PHE A 141 -16.88 -10.33 0.01
CA PHE A 141 -15.70 -10.70 0.83
C PHE A 141 -15.53 -9.93 2.15
N TYR A 142 -16.51 -9.15 2.60
CA TYR A 142 -16.37 -8.34 3.83
C TYR A 142 -16.32 -9.15 5.15
N ASP A 143 -16.52 -10.47 5.12
CA ASP A 143 -16.63 -11.27 6.35
C ASP A 143 -15.34 -11.96 6.85
N LEU A 144 -14.25 -12.00 6.08
CA LEU A 144 -13.07 -12.79 6.47
C LEU A 144 -12.07 -12.05 7.39
N PHE A 145 -12.09 -10.72 7.42
CA PHE A 145 -11.12 -9.92 8.20
C PHE A 145 -11.72 -9.20 9.40
N ARG A 146 -12.96 -9.53 9.78
CA ARG A 146 -13.59 -8.95 10.96
C ARG A 146 -12.88 -9.47 12.22
N PRO A 147 -12.37 -8.60 13.11
CA PRO A 147 -11.68 -9.04 14.31
C PRO A 147 -12.62 -9.86 15.20
N VAL A 148 -12.23 -11.10 15.49
CA VAL A 148 -12.97 -12.01 16.38
C VAL A 148 -13.02 -11.39 17.78
N ARG A 149 -14.16 -10.80 18.15
CA ARG A 149 -14.43 -10.33 19.51
C ARG A 149 -14.45 -11.51 20.47
N ARG A 150 -13.30 -11.83 21.08
CA ARG A 150 -13.20 -12.80 22.18
C ARG A 150 -13.98 -12.27 23.38
N LYS A 151 -15.16 -12.84 23.63
CA LYS A 151 -15.97 -12.57 24.83
C LYS A 151 -15.17 -12.96 26.08
N ARG A 152 -14.84 -11.97 26.92
CA ARG A 152 -14.33 -12.19 28.29
C ARG A 152 -15.39 -12.94 29.10
N ARG A 153 -15.09 -14.17 29.50
CA ARG A 153 -15.83 -14.88 30.56
C ARG A 153 -15.58 -14.14 31.88
N LYS A 154 -16.64 -13.62 32.50
CA LYS A 154 -16.62 -13.19 33.90
C LYS A 154 -16.61 -14.44 34.79
N ARG A 155 -15.77 -14.39 35.81
CA ARG A 155 -15.66 -15.38 36.90
C ARG A 155 -16.90 -15.38 37.76
#